data_AF-A0A150H2S0-F1
#
_entry.id   AF-A0A150H2S0-F1
#
_cell.length_a   1.000
_cell.length_b   1.000
_cell.length_c   1.000
_cell.angle_alpha   90.00
_cell.angle_beta   90.00
_cell.angle_gamma   90.00
#
_symmetry.space_group_name_H-M   'P 1'
#
loop_
_entity.id
_entity.type
_entity.pdbx_description
1 polymer ?
#
loop_
_entity_poly.entity_id
_entity_poly.type
_entity_poly.pdbx_seq_one_letter_code
_entity_poly.pdbx_strand_id
1 'polypeptide(L)'
;MSESAEDCPGLELIVLGTGAGTSYVYFSELPVVLAVESKAAAAEGRGPPCLYAHPDVMGELLEHRLRELLSTGKPLDSFASFHEVPSGTVTPVGDTGLALRPFRSRHSETCYGAVLYHQGSPVLGWTADSGYDEGLYEALSEAPVLLLDARAAGTEEHAGFDELERIANLPYLRGKRIVVTGYGRQDEAPQPDGRLCMWVARPGMRLPLSPGPEAETSQPAGAPAAAEHDQGAATREPALAHSCQIL
;
A
#
# COMPACT_ATOMS: atom_id res chain seq x y z
N MET A 1 -19.16 -36.35 15.67
CA MET A 1 -19.53 -35.00 16.12
C MET A 1 -18.66 -34.06 15.32
N SER A 2 -19.22 -33.48 14.25
CA SER A 2 -18.56 -32.42 13.49
C SER A 2 -18.62 -31.19 14.37
N GLU A 3 -17.47 -30.75 14.89
CA GLU A 3 -17.36 -29.40 15.45
C GLU A 3 -17.74 -28.45 14.32
N SER A 4 -18.87 -27.75 14.52
CA SER A 4 -19.26 -26.64 13.69
C SER A 4 -18.11 -25.66 13.71
N ALA A 5 -17.48 -25.44 12.55
CA ALA A 5 -16.50 -24.38 12.36
C ALA A 5 -17.10 -23.10 12.96
N GLU A 6 -16.56 -22.64 14.08
CA GLU A 6 -16.97 -21.37 14.65
C GLU A 6 -16.73 -20.31 13.57
N ASP A 7 -17.75 -19.48 13.33
CA ASP A 7 -17.69 -18.34 12.42
C ASP A 7 -16.56 -17.42 12.89
N CYS A 8 -15.35 -17.65 12.38
CA CYS A 8 -14.23 -16.73 12.54
C CYS A 8 -14.70 -15.42 11.90
N PRO A 9 -14.81 -14.31 12.65
CA PRO A 9 -15.24 -13.05 12.07
C PRO A 9 -14.30 -12.72 10.91
N GLY A 10 -14.85 -12.74 9.69
CA GLY A 10 -14.07 -12.52 8.48
C GLY A 10 -13.37 -11.16 8.53
N LEU A 11 -12.14 -11.10 8.04
CA LEU A 11 -11.43 -9.83 7.87
C LEU A 11 -12.20 -8.99 6.82
N GLU A 12 -12.45 -7.72 7.11
CA GLU A 12 -13.10 -6.80 6.17
C GLU A 12 -12.23 -5.57 5.93
N LEU A 13 -12.06 -5.20 4.66
CA LEU A 13 -11.51 -3.90 4.28
C LEU A 13 -12.66 -2.90 4.14
N ILE A 14 -12.59 -1.78 4.87
CA ILE A 14 -13.54 -0.68 4.77
C ILE A 14 -12.89 0.45 3.98
N VAL A 15 -13.48 0.81 2.84
CA VAL A 15 -13.01 1.91 2.01
C VAL A 15 -13.49 3.23 2.61
N LEU A 16 -12.56 4.05 3.13
CA LEU A 16 -12.89 5.36 3.71
C LEU A 16 -12.91 6.48 2.66
N GLY A 17 -12.21 6.30 1.54
CA GLY A 17 -12.14 7.26 0.43
C GLY A 17 -11.43 6.67 -0.79
N THR A 18 -11.44 7.40 -1.91
CA THR A 18 -10.97 6.90 -3.22
C THR A 18 -10.21 7.95 -4.04
N GLY A 19 -9.96 9.13 -3.48
CA GLY A 19 -9.25 10.22 -4.16
C GLY A 19 -7.75 10.00 -4.23
N ALA A 20 -7.08 10.84 -5.02
CA ALA A 20 -5.60 10.97 -5.11
C ALA A 20 -4.91 11.25 -3.77
N GLY A 21 -5.69 11.49 -2.72
CA GLY A 21 -5.20 11.70 -1.37
C GLY A 21 -5.44 10.52 -0.45
N THR A 22 -6.19 9.46 -0.79
CA THR A 22 -6.63 8.49 0.25
C THR A 22 -5.53 7.56 0.72
N SER A 23 -4.56 7.23 -0.14
CA SER A 23 -3.28 6.64 0.27
C SER A 23 -2.44 7.64 1.10
N TYR A 24 -2.57 8.93 0.79
CA TYR A 24 -1.89 10.05 1.46
C TYR A 24 -2.60 10.60 2.71
N VAL A 25 -3.84 10.20 3.02
CA VAL A 25 -4.59 10.67 4.19
C VAL A 25 -3.88 10.23 5.46
N TYR A 26 -3.12 9.14 5.39
CA TYR A 26 -2.22 8.76 6.49
C TYR A 26 -0.89 9.49 6.49
N PHE A 27 -0.47 10.20 5.44
CA PHE A 27 0.86 10.82 5.38
C PHE A 27 0.86 12.30 5.79
N SER A 28 -0.13 13.09 5.38
CA SER A 28 -0.21 14.51 5.81
C SER A 28 -0.78 14.65 7.23
N GLU A 29 -1.74 13.81 7.59
CA GLU A 29 -2.35 13.81 8.93
C GLU A 29 -1.67 12.82 9.88
N LEU A 30 -0.62 12.09 9.44
CA LEU A 30 0.07 11.12 10.28
C LEU A 30 0.45 11.69 11.64
N PRO A 31 1.09 12.87 11.72
CA PRO A 31 1.52 13.39 13.00
C PRO A 31 0.33 13.64 13.92
N VAL A 32 -0.76 14.21 13.40
CA VAL A 32 -1.99 14.47 14.15
C VAL A 32 -2.60 13.16 14.64
N VAL A 33 -2.70 12.15 13.78
CA VAL A 33 -3.20 10.82 14.14
C VAL A 33 -2.35 10.21 15.25
N LEU A 34 -1.02 10.18 15.10
CA LEU A 34 -0.13 9.62 16.13
C LEU A 34 -0.23 10.40 17.46
N ALA A 35 -0.35 11.72 17.42
CA ALA A 35 -0.55 12.55 18.63
C ALA A 35 -1.87 12.24 19.34
N VAL A 36 -2.96 12.03 18.60
CA VAL A 36 -4.27 11.68 19.17
C VAL A 36 -4.27 10.26 19.70
N GLU A 37 -3.82 9.29 18.90
CA GLU A 37 -3.86 7.87 19.23
C GLU A 37 -2.90 7.52 20.37
N SER A 38 -1.70 8.09 20.41
CA SER A 38 -0.77 7.90 21.54
C SER A 38 -1.35 8.41 22.86
N LYS A 39 -2.05 9.56 22.83
CA LYS A 39 -2.70 10.11 24.02
C LYS A 39 -3.86 9.23 24.48
N ALA A 40 -4.68 8.73 23.56
CA ALA A 40 -5.77 7.80 23.86
C ALA A 40 -5.24 6.49 24.45
N ALA A 41 -4.22 5.90 23.82
CA ALA A 41 -3.55 4.69 24.31
C ALA A 41 -2.99 4.89 25.73
N ALA A 42 -2.30 6.01 25.99
CA ALA A 42 -1.79 6.31 27.31
C ALA A 42 -2.88 6.47 28.38
N ALA A 43 -4.03 7.07 28.03
CA ALA A 43 -5.19 7.19 28.93
C ALA A 43 -5.80 5.82 29.29
N GLU A 44 -5.63 4.84 28.42
CA GLU A 44 -6.07 3.44 28.62
C GLU A 44 -4.97 2.55 29.23
N GLY A 45 -3.80 3.10 29.55
CA GLY A 45 -2.66 2.32 30.06
C GLY A 45 -2.02 1.40 29.02
N ARG A 46 -2.24 1.65 27.73
CA ARG A 46 -1.61 0.95 26.59
C ARG A 46 -0.32 1.67 26.16
N GLY A 47 0.55 0.92 25.47
CA GLY A 47 1.71 1.50 24.78
C GLY A 47 1.28 2.35 23.56
N PRO A 48 2.20 3.15 23.00
CA PRO A 48 1.92 3.94 21.80
C PRO A 48 1.58 3.03 20.60
N PRO A 49 0.85 3.54 19.60
CA PRO A 49 0.54 2.78 18.39
C PRO A 49 1.81 2.31 17.66
N CYS A 50 1.72 1.21 16.92
CA CYS A 50 2.81 0.71 16.08
C CYS A 50 2.68 1.24 14.65
N LEU A 51 3.76 1.82 14.11
CA LEU A 51 3.87 2.27 12.72
C LEU A 51 4.76 1.30 11.95
N TYR A 52 4.22 0.73 10.87
CA TYR A 52 4.94 -0.19 9.98
C TYR A 52 5.14 0.46 8.61
N ALA A 53 6.38 0.49 8.11
CA ALA A 53 6.68 0.99 6.77
C ALA A 53 7.95 0.38 6.19
N HIS A 54 8.12 0.45 4.87
CA HIS A 54 9.40 0.14 4.24
C HIS A 54 10.52 1.06 4.77
N PRO A 55 11.78 0.59 4.94
CA PRO A 55 12.90 1.42 5.41
C PRO A 55 13.00 2.79 4.75
N ASP A 56 12.94 2.85 3.41
CA ASP A 56 12.99 4.11 2.67
C ASP A 56 11.85 5.08 3.05
N VAL A 57 10.63 4.56 3.18
CA VAL A 57 9.46 5.35 3.60
C VAL A 57 9.59 5.78 5.05
N MET A 58 10.09 4.89 5.92
CA MET A 58 10.32 5.18 7.33
C MET A 58 11.34 6.31 7.51
N GLY A 59 12.42 6.30 6.73
CA GLY A 59 13.42 7.39 6.70
C GLY A 59 12.79 8.74 6.36
N GLU A 60 12.05 8.80 5.25
CA GLU A 60 11.32 10.01 4.82
C GLU A 60 10.31 10.50 5.87
N LEU A 61 9.57 9.57 6.49
CA LEU A 61 8.60 9.88 7.54
C LEU A 61 9.28 10.51 8.77
N LEU A 62 10.35 9.88 9.27
CA LEU A 62 11.05 10.35 10.46
C LEU A 62 11.77 11.68 10.20
N GLU A 63 12.39 11.84 9.03
CA GLU A 63 13.15 13.03 8.71
C GLU A 63 12.24 14.23 8.43
N HIS A 64 11.21 14.06 7.60
CA HIS A 64 10.48 15.19 7.02
C HIS A 64 9.06 15.35 7.57
N ARG A 65 8.34 14.27 7.86
CA ARG A 65 6.91 14.33 8.21
C ARG A 65 6.65 14.40 9.70
N LEU A 66 7.29 13.52 10.48
CA LEU A 66 7.08 13.43 11.93
C LEU A 66 7.88 14.48 12.71
N ARG A 67 8.70 15.28 12.02
CA ARG A 67 9.48 16.37 12.63
C ARG A 67 8.60 17.37 13.39
N GLU A 68 7.37 17.61 12.94
CA GLU A 68 6.46 18.52 13.65
C GLU A 68 6.08 18.04 15.05
N LEU A 69 6.08 16.73 15.31
CA LEU A 69 5.83 16.18 16.65
C LEU A 69 6.93 16.55 17.63
N LEU A 70 8.16 16.75 17.16
CA LEU A 70 9.28 17.19 18.01
C LEU A 70 9.04 18.59 18.59
N SER A 71 8.23 19.43 17.94
CA SER A 71 7.86 20.75 18.48
C SER A 71 7.09 20.69 19.80
N THR A 72 6.53 19.53 20.14
CA THR A 72 5.85 19.29 21.42
C THR A 72 6.82 19.10 22.59
N GLY A 73 8.13 19.00 22.33
CA GLY A 73 9.17 18.71 23.33
C GLY A 73 9.24 17.25 23.76
N LYS A 74 8.45 16.36 23.14
CA LYS A 74 8.47 14.92 23.39
C LYS A 74 9.28 14.17 22.32
N PRO A 75 9.96 13.07 22.68
CA PRO A 75 10.61 12.21 21.70
C PRO A 75 9.59 11.45 20.83
N LEU A 76 9.99 11.07 19.60
CA LEU A 76 9.10 10.39 18.64
C LEU A 76 8.58 9.03 19.13
N ASP A 77 9.38 8.31 19.92
CA ASP A 77 9.01 7.02 20.53
C ASP A 77 7.85 7.14 21.54
N SER A 78 7.54 8.35 22.01
CA SER A 78 6.35 8.60 22.83
C SER A 78 5.05 8.65 22.01
N PHE A 79 5.15 8.76 20.68
CA PHE A 79 4.01 8.85 19.77
C PHE A 79 3.74 7.55 19.02
N ALA A 80 4.79 6.78 18.69
CA ALA A 80 4.66 5.50 18.02
C ALA A 80 5.86 4.58 18.30
N SER A 81 5.65 3.28 18.18
CA SER A 81 6.73 2.30 17.99
C SER A 81 6.94 2.09 16.49
N PHE A 82 8.18 2.23 16.01
CA PHE A 82 8.50 2.19 14.58
C PHE A 82 9.05 0.82 14.18
N HIS A 83 8.48 0.23 13.13
CA HIS A 83 8.83 -1.09 12.65
C HIS A 83 9.09 -1.06 11.15
N GLU A 84 10.32 -1.38 10.77
CA GLU A 84 10.71 -1.48 9.36
C GLU A 84 10.22 -2.79 8.75
N VAL A 85 9.72 -2.70 7.51
CA VAL A 85 9.18 -3.81 6.73
C VAL A 85 9.94 -3.85 5.40
N PRO A 86 11.07 -4.57 5.29
CA PRO A 86 11.85 -4.61 4.07
C PRO A 86 11.12 -5.39 2.96
N SER A 87 11.40 -5.03 1.71
CA SER A 87 10.91 -5.77 0.55
C SER A 87 11.37 -7.24 0.57
N GLY A 88 10.56 -8.13 -0.03
CA GLY A 88 10.87 -9.56 -0.12
C GLY A 88 10.70 -10.37 1.16
N THR A 89 10.38 -9.73 2.30
CA THR A 89 10.14 -10.40 3.59
C THR A 89 8.69 -10.22 4.02
N VAL A 90 8.07 -11.30 4.49
CA VAL A 90 6.76 -11.23 5.16
C VAL A 90 6.99 -10.86 6.62
N THR A 91 6.55 -9.67 7.04
CA THR A 91 6.73 -9.17 8.40
C THR A 91 5.42 -9.19 9.18
N PRO A 92 5.35 -9.90 10.32
CA PRO A 92 4.18 -9.88 11.20
C PRO A 92 3.86 -8.48 11.76
N VAL A 93 2.56 -8.17 11.83
CA VAL A 93 2.03 -6.94 12.45
C VAL A 93 1.61 -7.27 13.89
N GLY A 94 2.59 -7.28 14.79
CA GLY A 94 2.39 -7.68 16.18
C GLY A 94 1.77 -9.07 16.30
N ASP A 95 0.91 -9.26 17.30
CA ASP A 95 0.21 -10.54 17.55
C ASP A 95 -1.20 -10.59 16.94
N THR A 96 -1.45 -9.80 15.88
CA THR A 96 -2.79 -9.66 15.27
C THR A 96 -3.15 -10.82 14.34
N GLY A 97 -2.19 -11.69 14.01
CA GLY A 97 -2.31 -12.65 12.92
C GLY A 97 -2.18 -12.03 11.53
N LEU A 98 -1.98 -10.71 11.42
CA LEU A 98 -1.69 -10.04 10.15
C LEU A 98 -0.20 -10.00 9.86
N ALA A 99 0.17 -9.99 8.58
CA ALA A 99 1.54 -9.73 8.14
C ALA A 99 1.55 -8.98 6.80
N LEU A 100 2.64 -8.27 6.50
CA LEU A 100 2.81 -7.48 5.29
C LEU A 100 4.06 -7.90 4.52
N ARG A 101 3.97 -7.91 3.19
CA ARG A 101 5.14 -8.00 2.30
C ARG A 101 5.07 -6.86 1.27
N PRO A 102 5.96 -5.86 1.36
CA PRO A 102 5.91 -4.69 0.49
C PRO A 102 6.60 -4.95 -0.85
N PHE A 103 6.15 -4.19 -1.85
CA PHE A 103 6.65 -4.18 -3.22
C PHE A 103 6.75 -2.73 -3.68
N ARG A 104 7.85 -2.38 -4.35
CA ARG A 104 8.03 -1.02 -4.85
C ARG A 104 6.96 -0.72 -5.92
N SER A 105 6.30 0.41 -5.77
CA SER A 105 5.33 0.92 -6.76
C SER A 105 6.03 1.77 -7.80
N ARG A 106 5.42 1.88 -8.98
CA ARG A 106 5.90 2.74 -10.06
C ARG A 106 5.38 4.16 -9.85
N HIS A 107 6.14 4.97 -9.10
CA HIS A 107 5.79 6.36 -8.80
C HIS A 107 7.06 7.20 -8.68
N SER A 108 6.98 8.52 -8.91
CA SER A 108 8.15 9.41 -8.79
C SER A 108 8.62 9.53 -7.33
N GLU A 109 7.67 9.65 -6.41
CA GLU A 109 7.92 9.54 -4.96
C GLU A 109 8.13 8.09 -4.52
N THR A 110 8.83 7.92 -3.39
CA THR A 110 9.02 6.63 -2.72
C THR A 110 7.66 6.07 -2.25
N CYS A 111 7.13 5.13 -3.02
CA CYS A 111 5.82 4.51 -2.79
C CYS A 111 5.90 2.98 -2.88
N TYR A 112 5.14 2.29 -2.04
CA TYR A 112 5.13 0.83 -1.95
C TYR A 112 3.69 0.32 -1.86
N GLY A 113 3.37 -0.62 -2.74
CA GLY A 113 2.27 -1.54 -2.57
C GLY A 113 2.64 -2.67 -1.59
N ALA A 114 1.69 -3.54 -1.28
CA ALA A 114 1.93 -4.68 -0.41
C ALA A 114 0.94 -5.82 -0.64
N VAL A 115 1.37 -7.03 -0.28
CA VAL A 115 0.45 -8.14 0.03
C VAL A 115 0.22 -8.18 1.53
N LEU A 116 -1.04 -8.13 1.93
CA LEU A 116 -1.52 -8.38 3.29
C LEU A 116 -1.83 -9.86 3.44
N TYR A 117 -1.31 -10.43 4.52
CA TYR A 117 -1.56 -11.79 4.95
C TYR A 117 -2.42 -11.78 6.21
N HIS A 118 -3.29 -12.78 6.33
CA HIS A 118 -4.01 -13.10 7.55
C HIS A 118 -3.80 -14.58 7.87
N GLN A 119 -3.25 -14.86 9.05
CA GLN A 119 -2.90 -16.21 9.52
C GLN A 119 -2.04 -16.98 8.50
N GLY A 120 -1.04 -16.30 7.92
CA GLY A 120 -0.13 -16.86 6.93
C GLY A 120 -0.68 -16.97 5.51
N SER A 121 -1.96 -16.69 5.28
CA SER A 121 -2.58 -16.72 3.95
C SER A 121 -2.71 -15.32 3.33
N PRO A 122 -2.38 -15.12 2.04
CA PRO A 122 -2.54 -13.84 1.37
C PRO A 122 -4.03 -13.53 1.17
N VAL A 123 -4.45 -12.32 1.53
CA VAL A 123 -5.86 -11.91 1.50
C VAL A 123 -6.12 -10.65 0.67
N LEU A 124 -5.13 -9.77 0.54
CA LEU A 124 -5.24 -8.53 -0.24
C LEU A 124 -3.89 -8.18 -0.87
N GLY A 125 -3.87 -7.92 -2.17
CA GLY A 125 -2.75 -7.24 -2.85
C GLY A 125 -3.15 -5.80 -3.15
N TRP A 126 -2.29 -4.84 -2.86
CA TRP A 126 -2.58 -3.42 -3.02
C TRP A 126 -1.39 -2.70 -3.66
N THR A 127 -1.63 -1.86 -4.68
CA THR A 127 -0.57 -1.17 -5.42
C THR A 127 -0.09 0.12 -4.78
N ALA A 128 -0.81 0.66 -3.79
CA ALA A 128 -0.75 2.09 -3.47
C ALA A 128 -0.91 2.94 -4.74
N ASP A 129 -0.28 4.10 -4.81
CA ASP A 129 -0.27 4.94 -6.00
C ASP A 129 0.81 4.42 -6.96
N SER A 130 0.43 4.01 -8.16
CA SER A 130 1.34 3.34 -9.10
C SER A 130 0.90 3.48 -10.55
N GLY A 131 1.87 3.80 -11.42
CA GLY A 131 1.78 3.62 -12.85
C GLY A 131 1.67 2.14 -13.22
N TYR A 132 1.41 1.89 -14.51
CA TYR A 132 1.37 0.53 -15.03
C TYR A 132 2.69 -0.21 -14.80
N ASP A 133 2.61 -1.32 -14.04
CA ASP A 133 3.72 -2.22 -13.79
C ASP A 133 3.22 -3.66 -13.72
N GLU A 134 3.46 -4.41 -14.78
CA GLU A 134 3.03 -5.81 -14.89
C GLU A 134 3.68 -6.73 -13.85
N GLY A 135 4.95 -6.48 -13.51
CA GLY A 135 5.68 -7.28 -12.51
C GLY A 135 5.12 -7.06 -11.11
N LEU A 136 4.75 -5.83 -10.78
CA LEU A 136 4.02 -5.53 -9.54
C LEU A 136 2.67 -6.25 -9.51
N TYR A 137 1.88 -6.20 -10.59
CA TYR A 137 0.57 -6.88 -10.63
C TYR A 137 0.69 -8.39 -10.48
N GLU A 138 1.67 -9.01 -11.13
CA GLU A 138 1.96 -10.44 -10.96
C GLU A 138 2.32 -10.75 -9.50
N ALA A 139 3.22 -9.97 -8.88
CA ALA A 139 3.62 -10.18 -7.49
C ALA A 139 2.46 -10.03 -6.50
N LEU A 140 1.57 -9.06 -6.72
CA LEU A 140 0.39 -8.83 -5.88
C LEU A 140 -0.70 -9.89 -6.10
N SER A 141 -0.73 -10.53 -7.27
CA SER A 141 -1.73 -11.54 -7.65
C SER A 141 -1.68 -12.82 -6.81
N GLU A 142 -0.72 -12.97 -5.90
CA GLU A 142 -0.76 -14.00 -4.87
C GLU A 142 -2.07 -13.92 -4.06
N ALA A 143 -2.57 -12.72 -3.79
CA ALA A 143 -3.82 -12.50 -3.10
C ALA A 143 -5.06 -12.74 -4.00
N PRO A 144 -6.21 -13.12 -3.42
CA PRO A 144 -7.48 -13.30 -4.16
C PRO A 144 -8.18 -11.97 -4.48
N VAL A 145 -7.96 -10.94 -3.66
CA VAL A 145 -8.50 -9.59 -3.84
C VAL A 145 -7.35 -8.65 -4.15
N LEU A 146 -7.54 -7.83 -5.18
CA LEU A 146 -6.56 -6.84 -5.61
C LEU A 146 -7.18 -5.45 -5.57
N LEU A 147 -6.54 -4.52 -4.87
CA LEU A 147 -6.88 -3.12 -4.85
C LEU A 147 -5.85 -2.36 -5.71
N LEU A 148 -6.24 -1.99 -6.92
CA LEU A 148 -5.35 -1.40 -7.92
C LEU A 148 -5.66 0.07 -8.11
N ASP A 149 -4.63 0.90 -8.10
CA ASP A 149 -4.71 2.31 -8.47
C ASP A 149 -4.86 2.46 -9.98
N ALA A 150 -5.81 3.30 -10.40
CA ALA A 150 -5.88 3.76 -11.76
C ALA A 150 -6.76 4.98 -11.95
N ARG A 151 -6.54 5.68 -13.05
CA ARG A 151 -7.23 6.88 -13.51
C ARG A 151 -7.92 6.63 -14.86
N ALA A 152 -8.77 7.57 -15.25
CA ALA A 152 -9.42 7.57 -16.56
C ALA A 152 -8.41 7.51 -17.72
N ALA A 153 -7.28 8.21 -17.59
CA ALA A 153 -6.15 8.13 -18.49
C ALA A 153 -4.89 7.84 -17.67
N GLY A 154 -4.12 6.83 -18.08
CA GLY A 154 -2.88 6.47 -17.42
C GLY A 154 -1.79 7.54 -17.57
N THR A 155 -0.88 7.56 -16.61
CA THR A 155 0.34 8.36 -16.58
C THR A 155 1.52 7.48 -16.16
N GLU A 156 2.71 8.06 -16.05
CA GLU A 156 3.87 7.33 -15.52
C GLU A 156 3.70 6.93 -14.03
N GLU A 157 2.81 7.61 -13.32
CA GLU A 157 2.60 7.51 -11.87
C GLU A 157 1.27 6.84 -11.48
N HIS A 158 0.33 6.74 -12.42
CA HIS A 158 -0.98 6.12 -12.21
C HIS A 158 -1.40 5.30 -13.42
N ALA A 159 -1.81 4.05 -13.24
CA ALA A 159 -2.28 3.24 -14.36
C ALA A 159 -3.57 3.80 -15.00
N GLY A 160 -3.80 3.50 -16.27
CA GLY A 160 -5.06 3.78 -16.96
C GLY A 160 -6.08 2.65 -16.84
N PHE A 161 -7.37 2.97 -16.91
CA PHE A 161 -8.43 1.95 -16.96
C PHE A 161 -8.27 1.00 -18.17
N ASP A 162 -7.81 1.52 -19.31
CA ASP A 162 -7.53 0.72 -20.51
C ASP A 162 -6.35 -0.25 -20.31
N GLU A 163 -5.38 0.12 -19.49
CA GLU A 163 -4.25 -0.75 -19.13
C GLU A 163 -4.70 -1.88 -18.20
N LEU A 164 -5.54 -1.55 -17.21
CA LEU A 164 -6.18 -2.53 -16.33
C LEU A 164 -7.07 -3.52 -17.09
N GLU A 165 -7.83 -3.05 -18.08
CA GLU A 165 -8.65 -3.89 -18.96
C GLU A 165 -7.81 -4.95 -19.68
N ARG A 166 -6.66 -4.55 -20.19
CA ARG A 166 -5.74 -5.45 -20.89
C ARG A 166 -5.23 -6.54 -19.96
N ILE A 167 -4.86 -6.19 -18.73
CA ILE A 167 -4.26 -7.17 -17.80
C ILE A 167 -5.28 -8.05 -17.10
N ALA A 168 -6.55 -7.63 -16.95
CA ALA A 168 -7.57 -8.40 -16.25
C ALA A 168 -7.78 -9.82 -16.83
N ASN A 169 -7.35 -10.05 -18.08
CA ASN A 169 -7.42 -11.34 -18.76
C ASN A 169 -6.13 -12.19 -18.65
N LEU A 170 -5.07 -11.65 -18.05
CA LEU A 170 -3.80 -12.37 -17.87
C LEU A 170 -3.98 -13.57 -16.94
N PRO A 171 -3.21 -14.66 -17.15
CA PRO A 171 -3.39 -15.91 -16.41
C PRO A 171 -3.36 -15.74 -14.88
N TYR A 172 -2.47 -14.89 -14.36
CA TYR A 172 -2.30 -14.69 -12.92
C TYR A 172 -3.40 -13.81 -12.29
N LEU A 173 -4.13 -13.02 -13.08
CA LEU A 173 -5.28 -12.22 -12.64
C LEU A 173 -6.63 -12.94 -12.83
N ARG A 174 -6.64 -14.09 -13.51
CA ARG A 174 -7.86 -14.83 -13.78
C ARG A 174 -8.53 -15.28 -12.49
N GLY A 175 -9.81 -14.95 -12.33
CA GLY A 175 -10.60 -15.32 -11.15
C GLY A 175 -10.32 -14.48 -9.91
N LYS A 176 -9.42 -13.50 -9.99
CA LYS A 176 -9.16 -12.54 -8.90
C LYS A 176 -10.27 -11.50 -8.86
N ARG A 177 -10.56 -10.99 -7.67
CA ARG A 177 -11.45 -9.84 -7.48
C ARG A 177 -10.63 -8.56 -7.59
N ILE A 178 -10.65 -7.92 -8.75
CA ILE A 178 -9.98 -6.64 -8.99
C ILE A 178 -10.92 -5.51 -8.56
N VAL A 179 -10.42 -4.64 -7.68
CA VAL A 179 -11.08 -3.44 -7.20
C VAL A 179 -10.22 -2.24 -7.56
N VAL A 180 -10.77 -1.30 -8.32
CA VAL A 180 -10.10 -0.06 -8.73
C VAL A 180 -10.29 1.00 -7.66
N THR A 181 -9.20 1.63 -7.24
CA THR A 181 -9.16 2.81 -6.37
C THR A 181 -8.31 3.90 -7.01
N GLY A 182 -8.14 5.04 -6.33
CA GLY A 182 -7.23 6.08 -6.76
C GLY A 182 -7.65 6.80 -8.03
N TYR A 183 -8.89 6.65 -8.51
CA TYR A 183 -9.37 7.29 -9.75
C TYR A 183 -9.63 8.79 -9.63
N GLY A 184 -9.47 9.39 -8.44
CA GLY A 184 -9.64 10.82 -8.23
C GLY A 184 -11.05 11.15 -7.78
N ARG A 185 -11.79 11.91 -8.57
CA ARG A 185 -13.15 12.35 -8.25
C ARG A 185 -14.17 11.25 -8.53
N GLN A 186 -15.32 11.28 -7.86
CA GLN A 186 -16.35 10.23 -8.03
C GLN A 186 -16.91 10.14 -9.45
N ASP A 187 -16.92 11.26 -10.18
CA ASP A 187 -17.31 11.38 -11.58
C ASP A 187 -16.24 10.87 -12.57
N GLU A 188 -15.00 10.70 -12.12
CA GLU A 188 -13.88 10.13 -12.90
C GLU A 188 -13.78 8.61 -12.77
N ALA A 189 -14.60 8.02 -11.90
CA ALA A 189 -14.65 6.59 -11.71
C ALA A 189 -15.04 5.83 -12.98
N PRO A 190 -14.57 4.58 -13.16
CA PRO A 190 -15.00 3.73 -14.27
C PRO A 190 -16.53 3.62 -14.29
N GLN A 191 -17.11 3.84 -15.47
CA GLN A 191 -18.54 3.67 -15.65
C GLN A 191 -18.87 2.16 -15.68
N PRO A 192 -19.98 1.73 -15.06
CA PRO A 192 -20.44 0.35 -15.14
C PRO A 192 -21.08 0.11 -16.53
N ASP A 193 -20.29 0.14 -17.58
CA ASP A 193 -20.75 -0.14 -18.95
C ASP A 193 -20.73 -1.66 -19.26
N GLY A 194 -20.39 -2.48 -18.26
CA GLY A 194 -20.35 -3.94 -18.33
C GLY A 194 -19.12 -4.52 -19.04
N ARG A 195 -18.17 -3.68 -19.48
CA ARG A 195 -16.92 -4.16 -20.10
C ARG A 195 -15.88 -4.58 -19.08
N LEU A 196 -15.95 -4.01 -17.90
CA LEU A 196 -15.00 -4.23 -16.83
C LEU A 196 -15.45 -5.37 -15.90
N CYS A 197 -14.65 -6.42 -15.83
CA CYS A 197 -14.70 -7.42 -14.76
C CYS A 197 -14.22 -6.86 -13.40
N MET A 198 -14.17 -5.53 -13.26
CA MET A 198 -13.55 -4.83 -12.14
C MET A 198 -14.60 -4.12 -11.30
N TRP A 199 -14.37 -4.11 -10.00
CA TRP A 199 -15.19 -3.42 -9.02
C TRP A 199 -14.60 -2.04 -8.82
N VAL A 200 -15.42 -1.04 -8.53
CA VAL A 200 -14.93 0.31 -8.23
C VAL A 200 -15.08 0.52 -6.72
N ALA A 201 -13.96 0.76 -6.03
CA ALA A 201 -13.98 1.12 -4.63
C ALA A 201 -14.82 2.39 -4.44
N ARG A 202 -15.67 2.45 -3.42
CA ARG A 202 -16.47 3.64 -3.08
C ARG A 202 -16.39 3.89 -1.56
N PRO A 203 -16.48 5.14 -1.10
CA PRO A 203 -16.55 5.42 0.34
C PRO A 203 -17.69 4.63 1.01
N GLY A 204 -17.39 3.98 2.13
CA GLY A 204 -18.31 3.11 2.87
C GLY A 204 -18.42 1.67 2.33
N MET A 205 -17.78 1.36 1.20
CA MET A 205 -17.74 0.00 0.69
C MET A 205 -17.00 -0.92 1.67
N ARG A 206 -17.59 -2.10 1.91
CA ARG A 206 -16.98 -3.17 2.69
C ARG A 206 -16.59 -4.31 1.77
N LEU A 207 -15.33 -4.72 1.85
CA LEU A 207 -14.76 -5.78 1.04
C LEU A 207 -14.38 -6.93 1.97
N PRO A 208 -15.13 -8.04 1.93
CA PRO A 208 -14.75 -9.22 2.70
C PRO A 208 -13.44 -9.77 2.13
N LEU A 209 -12.47 -9.93 3.02
CA LEU A 209 -11.17 -10.50 2.76
C LEU A 209 -11.18 -11.93 3.30
N SER A 210 -11.05 -12.88 2.39
CA SER A 210 -10.90 -14.29 2.73
C SER A 210 -9.68 -14.81 1.99
N PRO A 211 -8.94 -15.76 2.58
CA PRO A 211 -7.95 -16.52 1.83
C PRO A 211 -8.56 -17.02 0.53
N GLY A 212 -7.77 -17.04 -0.54
CA GLY A 212 -8.17 -17.74 -1.75
C GLY A 212 -8.43 -19.22 -1.41
N PRO A 213 -9.17 -19.97 -2.26
CA PRO A 213 -9.10 -21.43 -2.18
C PRO A 213 -7.62 -21.79 -2.16
N GLU A 214 -7.19 -22.56 -1.14
CA GLU A 214 -5.78 -22.92 -0.93
C GLU A 214 -5.19 -23.24 -2.30
N ALA A 215 -4.37 -22.33 -2.83
CA ALA A 215 -3.59 -22.63 -4.01
C ALA A 215 -2.67 -23.73 -3.50
N GLU A 216 -2.95 -24.99 -3.89
CA GLU A 216 -2.16 -26.16 -3.53
C GLU A 216 -0.72 -25.72 -3.50
N THR A 217 -0.13 -25.67 -2.30
CA THR A 217 1.12 -24.97 -2.01
C THR A 217 2.18 -25.39 -3.01
N SER A 218 2.28 -24.66 -4.12
CA SER A 218 3.45 -24.62 -4.95
C SER A 218 4.44 -23.91 -4.06
N GLN A 219 5.33 -24.72 -3.45
CA GLN A 219 6.55 -24.20 -2.85
C GLN A 219 7.05 -23.07 -3.74
N PRO A 220 7.37 -21.88 -3.18
CA PRO A 220 7.82 -20.76 -3.99
C PRO A 220 8.99 -21.26 -4.83
N ALA A 221 8.75 -21.48 -6.12
CA ALA A 221 9.80 -21.70 -7.09
C ALA A 221 10.64 -20.44 -6.95
N GLY A 222 11.85 -20.59 -6.39
CA GLY A 222 12.65 -19.51 -5.84
C GLY A 222 12.44 -18.26 -6.66
N ALA A 223 11.78 -17.26 -6.05
CA ALA A 223 11.38 -16.05 -6.73
C ALA A 223 12.58 -15.59 -7.56
N PRO A 224 12.44 -15.36 -8.88
CA PRO A 224 13.51 -14.70 -9.60
C PRO A 224 13.80 -13.44 -8.80
N ALA A 225 15.03 -13.28 -8.33
CA ALA A 225 15.45 -12.05 -7.69
C ALA A 225 14.96 -10.93 -8.61
N ALA A 226 13.98 -10.15 -8.13
CA ALA A 226 13.52 -8.99 -8.85
C ALA A 226 14.80 -8.21 -9.11
N ALA A 227 15.21 -8.17 -10.38
CA ALA A 227 16.40 -7.45 -10.75
C ALA A 227 16.08 -6.00 -10.39
N GLU A 228 16.62 -5.54 -9.26
CA GLU A 228 16.66 -4.13 -8.94
C GLU A 228 17.28 -3.45 -10.16
N HIS A 229 16.43 -2.84 -10.98
CA HIS A 229 16.87 -1.89 -11.98
C HIS A 229 17.31 -0.65 -11.21
N ASP A 230 18.52 -0.75 -10.64
CA ASP A 230 19.32 0.38 -10.20
C ASP A 230 19.67 1.20 -11.45
N GLN A 231 18.79 2.13 -11.80
CA GLN A 231 19.10 3.14 -12.80
C GLN A 231 20.12 4.09 -12.19
N GLY A 232 21.38 3.83 -12.54
CA GLY A 232 22.56 4.46 -11.98
C GLY A 232 22.51 5.99 -11.89
N ALA A 233 23.07 6.46 -10.79
CA ALA A 233 23.42 7.84 -10.53
C ALA A 233 24.21 8.46 -11.70
N ALA A 234 23.64 9.48 -12.33
CA ALA A 234 24.36 10.36 -13.24
C ALA A 234 25.36 11.20 -12.43
N THR A 235 26.64 11.02 -12.73
CA THR A 235 27.76 11.81 -12.23
C THR A 235 27.59 13.29 -12.55
N ARG A 236 27.74 14.12 -11.51
CA ARG A 236 27.80 15.58 -11.54
C ARG A 236 28.94 16.09 -12.42
N GLU A 237 28.62 16.94 -13.40
CA GLU A 237 29.55 17.97 -13.90
C GLU A 237 29.46 19.22 -13.00
N PRO A 238 30.57 19.91 -12.68
CA PRO A 238 30.53 21.16 -11.94
C PRO A 238 30.21 22.33 -12.88
N ALA A 239 29.08 22.98 -12.65
CA ALA A 239 28.76 24.26 -13.29
C ALA A 239 29.55 25.41 -12.62
N LEU A 240 30.21 26.19 -13.48
CA LEU A 240 30.98 27.38 -13.19
C LEU A 240 30.17 28.47 -12.47
N ALA A 241 30.85 29.13 -11.53
CA ALA A 241 30.39 30.30 -10.81
C ALA A 241 30.07 31.47 -11.75
N HIS A 242 28.88 32.06 -11.58
CA HIS A 242 28.66 33.47 -11.90
C HIS A 242 27.91 34.16 -10.76
N SER A 243 28.64 35.09 -10.15
CA SER A 243 28.17 36.17 -9.29
C SER A 243 27.03 36.94 -9.94
N CYS A 244 25.94 37.17 -9.20
CA CYS A 244 25.09 38.32 -9.40
C CYS A 244 24.60 38.81 -8.03
N GLN A 245 25.18 39.93 -7.58
CA GLN A 245 24.67 40.74 -6.48
C GLN A 245 23.41 41.46 -6.93
N ILE A 246 22.37 41.48 -6.10
CA ILE A 246 21.43 42.61 -6.08
C ILE A 246 21.10 42.92 -4.62
N LEU A 247 21.12 44.22 -4.32
CA LEU A 247 20.59 44.87 -3.12
C LEU A 247 19.07 44.65 -2.97
#